data_AF-A0A4Q0B022-F1
#
_entry.id   AF-A0A4Q0B022-F1
#
_cell.length_a   1.000
_cell.length_b   1.000
_cell.length_c   1.000
_cell.angle_alpha   90.00
_cell.angle_beta   90.00
_cell.angle_gamma   90.00
#
_symmetry.space_group_name_H-M   'P 1'
#
loop_
_entity.id
_entity.type
_entity.pdbx_description
1 polymer ?
#
loop_
_entity_poly.entity_id
_entity_poly.type
_entity_poly.pdbx_seq_one_letter_code
_entity_poly.pdbx_strand_id
1 'polypeptide(L)' 'MMKEIFNEFEADLQNLKPKVREKAIEIAAALLTKNNYTRRDALKEGIRQAEEWFLDLEG' A
#
# COMPACT_ATOMS: atom_id res chain seq x y z
N MET A 1 -14.49 2.07 -3.26
CA MET A 1 -14.41 2.93 -2.06
C MET A 1 -13.19 2.61 -1.16
N MET A 2 -12.04 2.17 -1.70
CA MET A 2 -10.85 1.84 -0.88
C MET A 2 -9.71 2.88 -0.94
N LYS A 3 -9.71 3.77 -1.95
CA LYS A 3 -8.73 4.85 -2.09
C LYS A 3 -8.87 5.92 -1.00
N GLU A 4 -10.09 6.17 -0.52
CA GLU A 4 -10.37 7.25 0.42
C GLU A 4 -9.70 7.07 1.78
N ILE A 5 -9.35 5.83 2.15
CA ILE A 5 -8.69 5.49 3.43
C ILE A 5 -7.28 6.07 3.52
N PHE A 6 -6.61 6.29 2.37
CA PHE A 6 -5.22 6.74 2.30
C PHE A 6 -5.04 8.07 1.54
N ASN A 7 -6.11 8.86 1.37
CA ASN A 7 -6.03 10.19 0.74
C ASN A 7 -5.03 11.12 1.44
N GLU A 8 -4.84 10.97 2.76
CA GLU A 8 -3.85 11.74 3.52
C GLU A 8 -2.39 11.39 3.17
N PHE A 9 -2.17 10.29 2.43
CA PHE A 9 -0.87 9.80 1.99
C PHE A 9 -0.75 9.74 0.46
N GLU A 10 -1.59 10.50 -0.24
CA GLU A 10 -1.61 10.49 -1.70
C GLU A 10 -0.25 10.86 -2.30
N ALA A 11 0.52 11.74 -1.65
CA ALA A 11 1.89 12.09 -2.03
C ALA A 11 2.85 10.88 -2.04
N ASP A 12 2.75 9.99 -1.05
CA ASP A 12 3.59 8.79 -0.96
C ASP A 12 3.20 7.77 -2.04
N LEU A 13 1.90 7.71 -2.39
CA LEU A 13 1.36 6.81 -3.41
C LEU A 13 1.56 7.33 -4.85
N GLN A 14 1.62 8.64 -5.06
CA GLN A 14 1.81 9.25 -6.39
C GLN A 14 3.21 8.98 -6.95
N ASN A 15 4.21 8.80 -6.08
CA ASN A 15 5.58 8.48 -6.48
C ASN A 15 5.77 7.00 -6.90
N LEU A 16 4.78 6.14 -6.64
CA LEU A 16 4.85 4.72 -6.96
C LEU A 16 4.34 4.43 -8.38
N LYS A 17 4.90 3.40 -9.02
CA LYS A 17 4.37 2.85 -10.28
C LYS A 17 2.87 2.50 -10.07
N PRO A 18 1.99 2.71 -11.07
CA PRO A 18 0.54 2.48 -10.90
C PRO A 18 0.18 1.09 -10.36
N LYS A 19 0.88 0.05 -10.83
CA LYS A 19 0.69 -1.35 -10.40
C LYS A 19 1.13 -1.59 -8.95
N VAL A 20 2.23 -0.95 -8.52
CA VAL A 20 2.72 -1.01 -7.13
C VAL A 20 1.75 -0.28 -6.21
N ARG A 21 1.26 0.90 -6.61
CA ARG A 21 0.28 1.68 -5.84
C ARG A 21 -1.01 0.89 -5.57
N GLU A 22 -1.57 0.24 -6.59
CA GLU A 22 -2.78 -0.56 -6.42
C GLU A 22 -2.55 -1.72 -5.44
N LYS A 23 -1.40 -2.38 -5.56
CA LYS A 23 -1.02 -3.47 -4.66
C LYS A 23 -0.79 -3.00 -3.22
N ALA A 24 -0.16 -1.83 -3.05
CA ALA A 24 0.09 -1.24 -1.74
C ALA A 24 -1.21 -0.93 -1.00
N ILE A 25 -2.22 -0.38 -1.69
CA ILE A 25 -3.55 -0.11 -1.12
C ILE A 25 -4.25 -1.40 -0.72
N GLU A 26 -4.18 -2.44 -1.54
CA GLU A 26 -4.76 -3.76 -1.24
C GLU A 26 -4.17 -4.37 0.04
N ILE A 27 -2.84 -4.37 0.14
CA ILE A 27 -2.11 -4.92 1.30
C ILE A 27 -2.40 -4.07 2.54
N ALA A 28 -2.34 -2.74 2.43
CA ALA A 28 -2.60 -1.84 3.55
C ALA A 28 -4.04 -1.99 4.09
N ALA A 29 -5.03 -2.15 3.20
CA ALA A 29 -6.41 -2.42 3.61
C ALA A 29 -6.56 -3.77 4.34
N ALA A 30 -5.84 -4.80 3.89
CA ALA A 30 -5.81 -6.10 4.56
C ALA A 30 -5.16 -6.00 5.96
N LEU A 31 -4.09 -5.21 6.09
CA LEU A 31 -3.40 -4.98 7.37
C LEU A 31 -4.28 -4.23 8.37
N LEU A 32 -5.07 -3.25 7.92
CA LEU A 32 -6.06 -2.55 8.75
C LEU A 32 -7.13 -3.49 9.28
N THR A 33 -7.61 -4.40 8.43
CA THR A 33 -8.65 -5.37 8.81
C THR A 33 -8.16 -6.39 9.85
N LYS A 34 -6.83 -6.63 9.91
CA LYS A 34 -6.20 -7.51 10.91
C LYS A 34 -5.99 -6.86 12.29
N ASN A 35 -6.54 -5.67 12.53
CA ASN A 35 -6.64 -4.97 13.83
C ASN A 35 -5.33 -4.64 14.58
N ASN A 36 -4.16 -4.79 13.95
CA ASN A 36 -2.86 -4.50 14.59
C ASN A 36 -2.07 -3.35 13.96
N TYR A 37 -2.62 -2.68 12.94
CA TYR A 37 -1.92 -1.62 12.23
C TYR A 37 -2.70 -0.31 12.27
N THR A 38 -1.98 0.80 12.51
CA THR A 38 -2.53 2.14 12.24
C THR A 38 -2.60 2.38 10.73
N ARG A 39 -3.38 3.35 10.26
CA ARG A 39 -3.42 3.73 8.83
C ARG A 39 -2.05 4.01 8.25
N ARG A 40 -1.19 4.72 8.99
CA ARG A 40 0.18 5.04 8.56
C ARG A 40 1.05 3.78 8.48
N ASP A 41 1.01 2.93 9.49
CA ASP A 41 1.85 1.73 9.54
C ASP A 41 1.41 0.71 8.49
N ALA A 42 0.09 0.53 8.33
CA ALA A 42 -0.49 -0.32 7.30
C ALA A 42 -0.07 0.14 5.90
N LEU A 43 -0.07 1.46 5.66
CA LEU A 43 0.34 1.99 4.37
C LEU A 43 1.83 1.79 4.11
N LYS A 44 2.69 2.15 5.06
CA LYS A 44 4.14 1.99 4.91
C LYS A 44 4.53 0.54 4.65
N GLU A 45 3.90 -0.38 5.39
CA GLU A 45 4.10 -1.81 5.22
C GLU A 45 3.50 -2.33 3.91
N GLY A 46 2.34 -1.81 3.51
CA GLY A 46 1.73 -2.12 2.22
C GLY A 46 2.58 -1.69 1.03
N ILE A 47 3.19 -0.50 1.09
CA ILE A 47 4.12 -0.01 0.06
C ILE A 47 5.34 -0.92 -0.04
N ARG A 48 5.98 -1.23 1.09
CA ARG A 48 7.15 -2.12 1.15
C ARG A 48 6.85 -3.49 0.51
N GLN A 49 5.76 -4.13 0.92
CA GLN A 49 5.38 -5.44 0.38
C GLN A 49 4.97 -5.37 -1.10
N ALA A 50 4.38 -4.27 -1.55
CA ALA A 50 4.02 -4.08 -2.95
C ALA A 50 5.25 -3.87 -3.85
N GLU A 51 6.28 -3.18 -3.35
CA GLU A 51 7.55 -3.02 -4.05
C GLU A 51 8.30 -4.36 -4.14
N GLU A 52 8.36 -5.12 -3.05
CA GLU A 52 8.93 -6.48 -3.03
C GLU A 52 8.23 -7.41 -4.02
N TRP A 53 6.89 -7.46 -3.97
CA TRP A 53 6.10 -8.23 -4.93
C TRP A 53 6.35 -7.82 -6.37
N PHE A 54 6.57 -6.52 -6.64
CA PHE A 54 6.84 -6.04 -7.99
C PHE A 54 8.25 -6.41 -8.47
N LEU A 55 9.24 -6.35 -7.59
CA LEU A 55 10.61 -6.79 -7.87
C LEU A 55 10.66 -8.30 -8.16
N ASP A 56 9.94 -9.11 -7.39
CA ASP A 56 9.81 -10.56 -7.62
C ASP A 56 9.14 -10.89 -8.97
N LEU A 57 8.32 -9.98 -9.52
CA LEU A 57 7.68 -10.14 -10.84
C LEU A 57 8.56 -9.69 -12.02
N GLU A 58 9.57 -8.84 -11.79
CA GLU A 58 10.53 -8.42 -12.83
C GLU A 58 11.76 -9.35 -12.91
N GLY A 59 11.93 -10.26 -11.95
CA GLY A 59 13.04 -11.22 -11.83
C GLY A 59 12.93 -12.49 -12.66
#